data_AF-A0A937FSH1-F1
#
_entry.id   AF-A0A937FSH1-F1
#
_cell.length_a   1.000
_cell.length_b   1.000
_cell.length_c   1.000
_cell.angle_alpha   90.00
_cell.angle_beta   90.00
_cell.angle_gamma   90.00
#
_symmetry.space_group_name_H-M   'P 1'
#
loop_
_entity.id
_entity.type
_entity.pdbx_description
1 polymer ?
#
loop_
_entity_poly.entity_id
_entity_poly.type
_entity_poly.pdbx_seq_one_letter_code
_entity_poly.pdbx_strand_id
1 'polypeptide(L)'
;MCREVEPLSARLAAIHRTEDQLVPLRANLIEFRDAMETGRADYEIDLAFHALIAEASNNVALLLTRFPIGQLLSGLAAPQTGARAGPAARDGSA
;
A
#
# COMPACT_ATOMS: atom_id res chain seq x y z
N MET A 1 -5.19 0.23 3.18
CA MET A 1 -4.93 0.30 4.65
C MET A 1 -6.01 -0.56 5.37
N CYS A 2 -6.13 -0.56 6.69
CA CYS A 2 -7.18 -1.32 7.39
C CYS A 2 -8.53 -0.58 7.36
N ARG A 3 -9.60 -1.27 6.95
CA ARG A 3 -10.96 -0.73 6.76
C ARG A 3 -11.53 -0.03 7.99
N GLU A 4 -11.16 -0.44 9.20
CA GLU A 4 -11.71 0.15 10.43
C GLU A 4 -11.16 1.56 10.73
N VAL A 5 -9.92 1.84 10.31
CA VAL A 5 -9.25 3.12 10.61
C VAL A 5 -9.14 4.03 9.40
N GLU A 6 -9.26 3.48 8.19
CA GLU A 6 -9.06 4.21 6.95
C GLU A 6 -10.14 5.29 6.70
N PRO A 7 -11.46 5.03 6.87
CA PRO A 7 -12.48 6.07 6.72
C PRO A 7 -12.34 7.20 7.73
N LEU A 8 -11.94 6.88 8.97
CA LEU A 8 -11.69 7.87 10.00
C LEU A 8 -10.47 8.74 9.64
N SER A 9 -9.38 8.12 9.19
CA SER A 9 -8.16 8.81 8.76
C SER A 9 -8.45 9.76 7.59
N ALA A 10 -9.18 9.29 6.57
CA ALA A 10 -9.57 10.10 5.42
C ALA A 10 -10.47 11.27 5.82
N ARG A 11 -11.46 11.04 6.70
CA ARG A 11 -12.34 12.11 7.20
C ARG A 11 -11.57 13.19 7.94
N LEU A 12 -10.68 12.80 8.86
CA LEU A 12 -9.87 13.75 9.61
C LEU A 12 -8.89 14.49 8.70
N ALA A 13 -8.30 13.81 7.71
CA ALA A 13 -7.44 14.45 6.72
C ALA A 13 -8.17 15.50 5.89
N ALA A 14 -9.42 15.23 5.50
CA ALA A 14 -10.24 16.20 4.78
C ALA A 14 -10.52 17.48 5.60
N ILE A 15 -10.59 17.37 6.93
CA ILE A 15 -10.88 18.48 7.84
C ILE A 15 -9.61 19.25 8.23
N HIS A 16 -8.50 18.53 8.50
CA HIS A 16 -7.33 19.09 9.18
C HIS A 16 -6.11 19.32 8.31
N ARG A 17 -6.08 18.79 7.09
CA ARG A 17 -4.92 18.97 6.21
C ARG A 17 -4.57 20.45 6.04
N THR A 18 -3.30 20.70 5.83
CA THR A 18 -2.80 21.98 5.33
C THR A 18 -2.71 21.96 3.81
N GLU A 19 -2.58 23.14 3.19
CA GLU A 19 -2.35 23.24 1.74
C GLU A 19 -1.00 22.62 1.33
N ASP A 20 0.03 22.75 2.16
CA ASP A 20 1.34 22.16 1.88
C ASP A 20 1.29 20.63 1.85
N GLN A 21 0.43 20.01 2.66
CA GLN A 21 0.21 18.56 2.67
C GLN A 21 -0.54 18.06 1.42
N LEU A 22 -1.22 18.93 0.65
CA LEU A 22 -1.84 18.54 -0.61
C LEU A 22 -0.83 18.31 -1.73
N VAL A 23 0.31 19.00 -1.70
CA VAL A 23 1.34 18.88 -2.73
C VAL A 23 1.85 17.44 -2.85
N PRO A 24 2.34 16.78 -1.79
CA PRO A 24 2.80 15.39 -1.88
C PRO A 24 1.66 14.40 -2.18
N LEU A 25 0.43 14.64 -1.67
CA LEU A 25 -0.74 13.80 -2.00
C LEU A 25 -1.05 13.82 -3.50
N ARG A 26 -1.02 15.00 -4.14
CA ARG A 26 -1.24 15.13 -5.58
C ARG A 26 -0.12 14.48 -6.38
N ALA A 27 1.13 14.70 -5.98
CA ALA A 27 2.27 14.10 -6.64
C ALA A 27 2.20 12.56 -6.61
N ASN A 28 1.91 11.98 -5.45
CA ASN A 28 1.76 10.54 -5.29
C ASN A 28 0.61 9.96 -6.12
N LEU A 29 -0.55 10.65 -6.21
CA LEU A 29 -1.65 10.19 -7.06
C LEU A 29 -1.32 10.23 -8.57
N ILE A 30 -0.54 11.23 -9.01
CA ILE A 30 -0.04 11.30 -10.39
C ILE A 30 0.90 10.13 -10.65
N GLU A 31 1.86 9.90 -9.76
CA GLU A 31 2.80 8.78 -9.84
C GLU A 31 2.08 7.42 -9.89
N PHE A 32 1.08 7.22 -9.03
CA PHE A 32 0.27 6.00 -8.99
C PHE A 32 -0.47 5.76 -10.30
N ARG A 33 -1.09 6.80 -10.88
CA ARG A 33 -1.76 6.70 -12.18
C ARG A 33 -0.78 6.28 -13.27
N ASP A 34 0.36 6.97 -13.36
CA ASP A 34 1.36 6.71 -14.40
C ASP A 34 1.96 5.28 -14.25
N ALA A 35 2.14 4.82 -13.01
CA ALA A 35 2.55 3.45 -12.69
C ALA A 35 1.52 2.41 -13.15
N MET A 36 0.23 2.66 -12.90
CA MET A 36 -0.87 1.80 -13.36
C MET A 36 -0.98 1.73 -14.89
N GLU A 37 -0.86 2.87 -15.58
CA GLU A 37 -0.90 2.95 -17.05
C GLU A 37 0.28 2.21 -17.71
N THR A 38 1.42 2.15 -17.03
CA THR A 38 2.62 1.44 -17.50
C THR A 38 2.69 -0.03 -17.04
N GLY A 39 1.65 -0.52 -16.35
CA GLY A 39 1.59 -1.90 -15.85
C GLY A 39 2.56 -2.20 -14.70
N ARG A 40 3.10 -1.17 -14.06
CA ARG A 40 4.00 -1.27 -12.90
C ARG A 40 3.19 -1.01 -11.63
N ALA A 41 2.28 -1.91 -11.30
CA ALA A 41 1.57 -1.84 -10.02
C ALA A 41 2.61 -1.91 -8.89
N ASP A 42 2.77 -0.80 -8.17
CA ASP A 42 3.78 -0.65 -7.13
C ASP A 42 3.09 -0.50 -5.76
N TYR A 43 3.32 -1.49 -4.91
CA TYR A 43 2.85 -1.53 -3.53
C TYR A 43 3.40 -0.36 -2.69
N GLU A 44 4.62 0.08 -2.97
CA GLU A 44 5.25 1.18 -2.23
C GLU A 44 4.54 2.51 -2.48
N ILE A 45 4.05 2.75 -3.71
CA ILE A 45 3.30 3.96 -4.06
C ILE A 45 1.95 4.00 -3.33
N ASP A 46 1.25 2.86 -3.24
CA ASP A 46 0.00 2.71 -2.48
C ASP A 46 0.22 2.87 -0.96
N LEU A 47 1.30 2.30 -0.43
CA LEU A 47 1.67 2.45 0.97
C LEU A 47 2.00 3.91 1.32
N ALA A 48 2.69 4.61 0.42
CA ALA A 48 3.00 6.04 0.56
C ALA A 48 1.72 6.89 0.57
N PHE A 49 0.74 6.60 -0.29
CA PHE A 49 -0.56 7.29 -0.29
C PHE A 49 -1.22 7.23 1.09
N HIS A 50 -1.31 6.04 1.68
CA HIS A 50 -1.92 5.84 2.98
C HIS A 50 -1.14 6.51 4.13
N ALA A 51 0.19 6.57 4.04
CA ALA A 51 1.01 7.31 5.00
C ALA A 51 0.71 8.82 4.94
N LEU A 52 0.60 9.39 3.74
CA LEU A 52 0.27 10.80 3.54
C LEU A 52 -1.13 11.15 4.08
N ILE A 53 -2.14 10.28 3.88
CA ILE A 53 -3.47 10.46 4.45
C ILE A 53 -3.43 10.41 5.99
N ALA A 54 -2.69 9.47 6.57
CA ALA A 54 -2.57 9.37 8.02
C ALA A 54 -1.87 10.59 8.64
N GLU A 55 -0.84 11.13 7.98
CA GLU A 55 -0.18 12.36 8.41
C GLU A 55 -1.11 13.58 8.28
N ALA A 56 -1.80 13.71 7.15
CA ALA A 56 -2.77 14.78 6.90
C ALA A 56 -3.98 14.74 7.87
N SER A 57 -4.26 13.58 8.48
CA SER A 57 -5.28 13.46 9.53
C SER A 57 -4.99 14.30 10.78
N ASN A 58 -3.72 14.70 10.95
CA ASN A 58 -3.20 15.41 12.11
C ASN A 58 -3.57 14.73 13.45
N ASN A 59 -3.63 13.39 13.42
CA ASN A 59 -3.93 12.55 14.56
C ASN A 59 -2.77 11.55 14.77
N VAL A 60 -1.97 11.80 15.80
CA VAL A 60 -0.75 11.02 16.09
C VAL A 60 -1.05 9.53 16.32
N ALA A 61 -2.21 9.18 16.88
CA ALA A 61 -2.57 7.79 17.12
C ALA A 61 -2.79 7.05 15.78
N LEU A 62 -3.49 7.67 14.83
CA LEU A 62 -3.70 7.10 13.50
C LEU A 62 -2.38 6.98 12.71
N LEU A 63 -1.52 8.00 12.80
CA LEU A 63 -0.19 7.96 12.20
C LEU A 63 0.67 6.81 12.74
N LEU A 64 0.70 6.61 14.06
CA LEU A 64 1.49 5.55 14.69
C LEU A 64 0.93 4.15 14.42
N THR A 65 -0.40 4.01 14.36
CA THR A 65 -1.07 2.71 14.16
C THR A 65 -0.83 2.12 12.76
N ARG A 66 -0.41 2.94 11.78
CA ARG A 66 -0.16 2.47 10.41
C ARG A 66 0.90 1.36 10.34
N PHE A 67 1.95 1.45 11.16
CA PHE A 67 3.06 0.49 11.14
C PHE A 67 2.64 -0.91 11.60
N PRO A 68 2.05 -1.10 12.81
CA PRO A 68 1.60 -2.42 13.24
C PRO A 68 0.50 -2.99 12.32
N ILE A 69 -0.42 -2.16 11.81
CA ILE A 69 -1.42 -2.61 10.83
C ILE A 69 -0.76 -3.08 9.53
N GLY A 70 0.19 -2.31 8.99
CA GLY A 70 0.92 -2.66 7.78
C GLY A 70 1.67 -3.98 7.93
N GLN A 71 2.31 -4.21 9.08
CA GLN A 71 2.98 -5.49 9.37
C GLN A 71 2.00 -6.67 9.43
N LEU A 72 0.83 -6.50 10.05
CA LEU A 72 -0.20 -7.54 10.07
C LEU A 72 -0.70 -7.86 8.65
N LEU A 73 -0.99 -6.84 7.84
CA LEU A 73 -1.49 -7.03 6.47
C LEU A 73 -0.43 -7.63 5.53
N SER A 74 0.83 -7.24 5.70
CA SER A 74 1.94 -7.77 4.90
C SER A 74 2.32 -9.19 5.34
N GLY A 75 2.20 -9.52 6.63
CA GLY A 75 2.41 -10.88 7.15
C GLY A 75 1.27 -11.85 6.79
N LEU A 76 0.05 -11.35 6.60
CA LEU A 76 -1.08 -12.11 6.04
C LEU A 76 -0.94 -12.34 4.53
N ALA A 77 -0.22 -11.46 3.83
CA ALA A 77 0.31 -11.74 2.50
C ALA A 77 1.51 -12.69 2.64
N ALA A 78 1.24 -13.95 3.02
CA ALA A 78 2.25 -15.01 3.00
C ALA A 78 3.01 -14.97 1.66
N PRO A 79 4.32 -15.30 1.64
CA PRO A 79 5.03 -15.42 0.38
C PRO A 79 4.24 -16.39 -0.50
N GLN A 80 3.92 -15.95 -1.72
CA GLN A 80 3.44 -16.82 -2.77
C GLN A 80 4.57 -17.83 -3.02
N THR A 81 4.60 -18.93 -2.28
CA THR A 81 5.48 -20.06 -2.56
C THR A 81 5.01 -20.66 -3.88
N GLY A 82 5.45 -20.05 -4.97
CA GLY A 82 5.40 -20.57 -6.32
C GLY A 82 6.38 -21.73 -6.44
N ALA A 83 6.15 -22.81 -5.70
CA ALA A 83 6.70 -24.12 -6.02
C ALA A 83 5.56 -24.97 -6.61
N ARG A 84 5.11 -24.61 -7.81
CA ARG A 84 4.53 -25.59 -8.74
C ARG A 84 5.65 -26.09 -9.64
N ALA A 85 6.49 -26.96 -9.11
CA ALA A 85 7.15 -27.95 -9.94
C ALA A 85 6.15 -29.12 -10.08
N GLY A 86 5.43 -29.15 -11.19
CA GLY A 86 4.63 -30.31 -11.60
C GLY A 86 5.52 -31.53 -11.90
N PRO A 87 4.94 -32.74 -11.99
CA PRO A 87 5.69 -33.99 -11.97
C PRO A 87 6.47 -34.26 -13.27
N ALA A 88 7.50 -35.09 -13.12
CA ALA A 88 8.55 -35.47 -14.05
C ALA A 88 8.09 -35.85 -15.48
N ALA A 89 8.85 -35.38 -16.48
CA ALA A 89 8.99 -36.07 -17.76
C ALA A 89 10.20 -37.01 -17.67
N ARG A 90 9.94 -38.31 -17.65
CA ARG A 90 10.89 -39.31 -18.14
C ARG A 90 10.91 -39.16 -19.67
N ASP A 91 12.10 -39.13 -20.24
CA ASP A 91 12.52 -39.89 -21.42
C ASP A 91 13.82 -39.31 -21.99
N GLY A 92 14.87 -40.13 -22.02
CA GLY A 92 16.20 -39.76 -22.48
C GLY A 92 17.09 -40.99 -22.55
N SER A 93 16.85 -41.79 -23.57
CA SER A 93 17.64 -42.95 -23.99
C SER A 93 19.05 -42.55 -24.43
N ALA A 94 20.07 -43.19 -23.86
CA ALA A 94 21.35 -43.57 -24.49
C ALA A 94 22.13 -44.50 -23.56
#